data_AF-A0AAW4GAD7-F1
#
_entry.id   AF-A0AAW4GAD7-F1
#
_cell.length_a   1.000
_cell.length_b   1.000
_cell.length_c   1.000
_cell.angle_alpha   90.00
_cell.angle_beta   90.00
_cell.angle_gamma   90.00
#
_symmetry.space_group_name_H-M   'P 1'
#
loop_
_entity.id
_entity.type
_entity.pdbx_description
1 polymer ?
#
loop_
_entity_poly.entity_id
_entity_poly.type
_entity_poly.pdbx_seq_one_letter_code
_entity_poly.pdbx_strand_id
1 'polypeptide(L)'
;MFSLVLHSHLPWLANHGRWPVGEEWLYQSWADCYLPLTAALERLADDGYTDVLSLGVTPVLAAQLDDPHCLAGMHHWLGNWQLRAHEATDPALSIREHRASAAALDRFETRWRHGGSAVLRP
;
A
#
# COMPACT_ATOMS: atom_id res chain seq x y z
N MET A 1 16.94 7.15 24.78
CA MET A 1 15.69 7.50 24.08
C MET A 1 15.84 7.04 22.65
N PHE A 2 14.88 6.29 22.12
CA PHE A 2 14.87 5.81 20.74
C PHE A 2 13.76 6.55 19.98
N SER A 3 14.00 6.90 18.72
CA SER A 3 13.00 7.50 17.83
C SER A 3 13.10 6.86 16.46
N LEU A 4 12.00 6.27 16.00
CA LEU A 4 11.86 5.77 14.64
C LEU A 4 11.11 6.82 13.81
N VAL A 5 11.76 7.32 12.76
CA VAL A 5 11.15 8.28 11.83
C VAL A 5 11.13 7.66 10.44
N LEU A 6 9.93 7.45 9.91
CA LEU A 6 9.71 6.93 8.56
C LEU A 6 9.33 8.08 7.63
N HIS A 7 10.07 8.25 6.53
CA HIS A 7 9.78 9.27 5.51
C HIS A 7 9.29 8.60 4.23
N SER A 8 8.06 8.95 3.82
CA SER A 8 7.41 8.42 2.62
C SER A 8 7.28 9.51 1.55
N HIS A 9 7.88 9.26 0.39
CA HIS A 9 7.88 10.17 -0.74
C HIS A 9 7.89 9.42 -2.08
N LEU A 10 7.09 9.90 -3.02
CA LEU A 10 7.18 9.61 -4.44
C LEU A 10 6.88 10.92 -5.20
N PRO A 11 7.50 11.15 -6.38
CA PRO A 11 7.09 12.24 -7.25
C PRO A 11 5.67 12.02 -7.78
N TRP A 12 5.12 12.98 -8.50
CA TRP A 12 3.85 12.78 -9.18
C TRP A 12 4.01 11.79 -10.35
N LEU A 13 3.43 10.60 -10.21
CA LEU A 13 3.54 9.48 -11.16
C LEU A 13 2.28 9.28 -11.99
N ALA A 14 1.11 9.67 -11.46
CA ALA A 14 -0.17 9.50 -12.12
C ALA A 14 -0.15 10.11 -13.53
N ASN A 15 -0.51 9.30 -14.54
CA ASN A 15 -0.51 9.62 -15.97
C ASN A 15 0.87 9.93 -16.58
N HIS A 16 1.99 9.61 -15.91
CA HIS A 16 3.36 9.87 -16.38
C HIS A 16 4.14 8.56 -16.60
N GLY A 17 3.53 7.64 -17.35
CA GLY A 17 4.08 6.30 -17.61
C GLY A 17 3.63 5.27 -16.56
N ARG A 18 3.62 4.00 -16.95
CA ARG A 18 3.19 2.89 -16.08
C ARG A 18 4.34 2.00 -15.65
N TRP A 19 5.11 1.52 -16.63
CA TRP A 19 6.24 0.61 -16.44
C TRP A 19 7.35 0.96 -17.45
N PRO A 20 8.65 0.79 -17.12
CA PRO A 20 9.22 0.28 -15.87
C PRO A 20 9.34 1.31 -14.73
N VAL A 21 9.15 2.59 -15.07
CA VAL A 21 9.14 3.72 -14.12
C VAL A 21 7.84 4.47 -14.35
N GLY A 22 7.11 4.77 -13.28
CA GLY A 22 5.80 5.40 -13.37
C GLY A 22 4.87 4.94 -12.26
N GLU A 23 3.58 4.83 -12.59
CA GLU A 23 2.51 4.44 -11.67
C GLU A 23 2.80 3.14 -10.91
N GLU A 24 3.54 2.19 -11.50
CA GLU A 24 3.88 0.94 -10.81
C GLU A 24 4.70 1.14 -9.52
N TRP A 25 5.54 2.17 -9.46
CA TRP A 25 6.28 2.47 -8.22
C TRP A 25 5.33 2.88 -7.08
N LEU A 26 4.26 3.61 -7.40
CA LEU A 26 3.22 3.95 -6.43
C LEU A 26 2.53 2.69 -5.95
N TYR A 27 2.09 1.82 -6.86
CA TYR A 27 1.32 0.63 -6.51
C TYR A 27 2.15 -0.41 -5.73
N GLN A 28 3.41 -0.63 -6.11
CA GLN A 28 4.33 -1.48 -5.37
C GLN A 28 4.59 -0.92 -3.96
N SER A 29 4.90 0.37 -3.84
CA SER A 29 5.09 1.01 -2.53
C SER A 29 3.83 0.92 -1.66
N TRP A 30 2.66 1.04 -2.27
CA TRP A 30 1.40 0.93 -1.55
C TRP A 30 1.16 -0.49 -1.05
N ALA A 31 1.26 -1.49 -1.92
CA ALA A 31 1.04 -2.90 -1.60
C ALA A 31 2.04 -3.43 -0.57
N ASP A 32 3.32 -3.17 -0.78
CA ASP A 32 4.41 -3.82 -0.04
C ASP A 32 4.88 -3.01 1.18
N CYS A 33 4.54 -1.72 1.28
CA CYS A 33 4.94 -0.87 2.40
C CYS A 33 3.74 -0.30 3.16
N TYR A 34 2.85 0.45 2.52
CA TYR A 34 1.84 1.22 3.25
C TYR A 34 0.71 0.35 3.83
N LEU A 35 0.22 -0.64 3.07
CA LEU A 35 -0.78 -1.59 3.57
C LEU A 35 -0.25 -2.38 4.79
N PRO A 36 0.92 -3.06 4.73
CA PRO A 36 1.43 -3.81 5.87
C PRO A 36 1.86 -2.92 7.04
N LEU A 37 2.41 -1.71 6.78
CA LEU A 37 2.77 -0.76 7.84
C LEU A 37 1.54 -0.36 8.66
N THR A 38 0.46 0.06 8.00
CA THR A 38 -0.76 0.48 8.72
C THR A 38 -1.42 -0.68 9.44
N ALA A 39 -1.41 -1.89 8.87
CA ALA A 39 -1.88 -3.08 9.56
C ALA A 39 -1.03 -3.40 10.81
N ALA A 40 0.29 -3.19 10.77
CA ALA A 40 1.15 -3.37 11.93
C ALA A 40 0.91 -2.32 13.02
N LEU A 41 0.74 -1.06 12.62
CA LEU A 41 0.43 0.03 13.55
C LEU A 41 -0.92 -0.15 14.24
N GLU A 42 -1.93 -0.65 13.52
CA GLU A 42 -3.23 -0.96 14.13
C GLU A 42 -3.13 -2.09 15.15
N ARG A 43 -2.40 -3.17 14.87
CA ARG A 43 -2.17 -4.24 15.87
C ARG A 43 -1.47 -3.71 17.12
N LEU A 44 -0.47 -2.85 16.95
CA LEU A 44 0.19 -2.22 18.09
C LEU A 44 -0.77 -1.32 18.89
N ALA A 45 -1.65 -0.59 18.21
CA ALA A 45 -2.68 0.20 18.87
C ALA A 45 -3.69 -0.69 19.63
N ASP A 46 -4.11 -1.82 19.06
CA ASP A 46 -4.98 -2.81 19.70
C ASP A 46 -4.35 -3.41 20.97
N ASP A 47 -3.02 -3.58 20.97
CA ASP A 47 -2.23 -4.00 22.14
C ASP A 47 -1.98 -2.86 23.15
N GLY A 48 -2.48 -1.64 22.88
CA GLY A 48 -2.39 -0.48 23.76
C GLY A 48 -1.11 0.35 23.64
N TYR A 49 -0.29 0.12 22.61
CA TYR A 49 0.91 0.91 22.37
C TYR A 49 0.58 2.27 21.72
N THR A 50 1.22 3.33 22.23
CA THR A 50 1.17 4.68 21.65
C THR A 50 2.58 5.21 21.37
N ASP A 51 2.68 6.28 20.59
CA ASP A 51 3.95 6.99 20.31
C ASP A 51 5.07 6.09 19.75
N VAL A 52 4.69 5.09 18.93
CA VAL A 52 5.61 4.05 18.44
C VAL A 52 6.52 4.51 17.30
N LEU A 53 6.11 5.52 16.52
CA LEU A 53 6.92 6.14 15.45
C LEU A 53 6.40 7.53 15.04
N SER A 54 7.23 8.26 14.28
CA SER A 54 6.81 9.41 13.48
C SER A 54 6.77 9.05 12.00
N LEU A 55 5.63 9.27 11.33
CA LEU A 55 5.45 9.01 9.90
C LEU A 55 5.32 10.33 9.13
N GLY A 56 6.31 10.65 8.30
CA GLY A 56 6.24 11.75 7.35
C GLY A 56 5.72 11.28 6.01
N VAL A 57 4.70 11.94 5.47
CA VAL A 57 4.16 11.71 4.12
C VAL A 57 4.19 13.02 3.35
N THR A 58 4.92 13.07 2.24
CA THR A 58 5.01 14.31 1.46
C THR A 58 3.64 14.67 0.86
N PRO A 59 3.29 15.98 0.72
CA PRO A 59 1.99 16.39 0.17
C PRO A 59 1.68 15.82 -1.22
N VAL A 60 2.69 15.71 -2.09
CA VAL A 60 2.56 15.12 -3.44
C VAL A 60 2.22 13.63 -3.39
N LEU A 61 2.71 12.90 -2.38
CA LEU A 61 2.34 11.49 -2.18
C LEU A 61 0.93 11.39 -1.61
N ALA A 62 0.61 12.17 -0.57
CA ALA A 62 -0.74 12.19 0.01
C ALA A 62 -1.81 12.48 -1.04
N ALA A 63 -1.58 13.46 -1.93
CA ALA A 63 -2.49 13.77 -3.02
C ALA A 63 -2.70 12.60 -3.99
N GLN A 64 -1.65 11.82 -4.30
CA GLN A 64 -1.78 10.64 -5.14
C GLN A 64 -2.50 9.48 -4.43
N LEU A 65 -2.34 9.34 -3.11
CA LEU A 65 -3.05 8.32 -2.33
C LEU A 65 -4.55 8.60 -2.21
N ASP A 66 -4.99 9.83 -2.48
CA ASP A 66 -6.40 10.25 -2.50
C ASP A 66 -6.95 10.46 -3.92
N ASP A 67 -6.11 10.32 -4.96
CA ASP A 67 -6.51 10.55 -6.34
C ASP A 67 -7.38 9.39 -6.87
N PRO A 68 -8.57 9.63 -7.44
CA PRO A 68 -9.46 8.57 -7.92
C PRO A 68 -8.85 7.67 -9.00
N HIS A 69 -7.99 8.21 -9.87
CA HIS A 69 -7.30 7.42 -10.88
C HIS A 69 -6.26 6.51 -10.24
N CYS A 70 -5.50 7.00 -9.27
CA CYS A 70 -4.58 6.18 -8.48
C CYS A 70 -5.30 5.09 -7.67
N LEU A 71 -6.45 5.37 -7.07
CA LEU A 71 -7.25 4.39 -6.32
C LEU A 71 -7.75 3.27 -7.23
N ALA A 72 -8.32 3.62 -8.39
CA ALA A 72 -8.75 2.63 -9.38
C ALA A 72 -7.55 1.81 -9.92
N GLY A 73 -6.43 2.48 -10.19
CA GLY A 73 -5.20 1.84 -10.65
C GLY A 73 -4.61 0.88 -9.63
N MET A 74 -4.61 1.24 -8.34
CA MET A 74 -4.14 0.39 -7.25
C MET A 74 -5.00 -0.86 -7.12
N HIS A 75 -6.33 -0.72 -7.13
CA HIS A 75 -7.24 -1.87 -7.09
C HIS A 75 -7.01 -2.83 -8.26
N HIS A 76 -6.88 -2.28 -9.48
CA HIS A 76 -6.58 -3.06 -10.67
C HIS A 76 -5.21 -3.77 -10.57
N TRP A 77 -4.19 -3.07 -10.06
CA TRP A 77 -2.85 -3.63 -9.90
C TRP A 77 -2.84 -4.81 -8.91
N LEU A 78 -3.54 -4.70 -7.78
CA LEU A 78 -3.69 -5.77 -6.80
C LEU A 78 -4.45 -6.98 -7.38
N GLY A 79 -5.51 -6.74 -8.15
CA GLY A 79 -6.23 -7.81 -8.86
C GLY A 79 -5.33 -8.55 -9.86
N ASN A 80 -4.54 -7.83 -10.63
CA ASN A 80 -3.57 -8.42 -11.56
C ASN A 80 -2.45 -9.17 -10.83
N TRP A 81 -2.02 -8.73 -9.65
CA TRP A 81 -1.09 -9.49 -8.82
C TRP A 81 -1.70 -10.83 -8.41
N GLN A 82 -2.95 -10.86 -7.96
CA GLN A 82 -3.62 -12.10 -7.61
C GLN A 82 -3.78 -13.05 -8.80
N LEU A 83 -4.13 -12.55 -9.98
CA LEU A 83 -4.18 -13.37 -11.20
C LEU A 83 -2.82 -13.97 -11.54
N ARG A 84 -1.75 -13.17 -11.52
CA ARG A 84 -0.37 -13.62 -11.77
C ARG A 84 0.13 -14.63 -10.74
N ALA A 85 -0.35 -14.58 -9.50
CA ALA A 85 -0.04 -15.60 -8.50
C ALA A 85 -0.46 -17.01 -8.96
N HIS A 86 -1.54 -17.12 -9.73
CA HIS A 86 -2.02 -18.40 -10.28
C HIS A 86 -1.27 -18.85 -11.54
N GLU A 87 -0.47 -17.97 -12.15
CA GLU A 87 0.39 -18.30 -13.29
C GLU A 87 1.76 -18.88 -12.84
N ALA A 88 2.09 -18.78 -11.56
CA ALA A 88 3.33 -19.31 -11.01
C ALA A 88 3.37 -20.85 -11.11
N THR A 89 4.44 -21.38 -11.71
CA THR A 89 4.64 -22.82 -11.88
C THR A 89 5.07 -23.53 -10.59
N ASP A 90 5.68 -22.79 -9.65
CA ASP A 90 5.98 -23.27 -8.30
C ASP A 90 4.71 -23.16 -7.42
N PRO A 91 4.15 -24.29 -6.94
CA PRO A 91 2.95 -24.28 -6.11
C PRO A 91 3.11 -23.50 -4.79
N ALA A 92 4.30 -23.54 -4.18
CA ALA A 92 4.54 -22.84 -2.93
C ALA A 92 4.54 -21.32 -3.13
N LEU A 93 5.15 -20.87 -4.23
CA LEU A 93 5.11 -19.48 -4.67
C LEU A 93 3.68 -19.05 -4.97
N SER A 94 2.93 -19.83 -5.74
CA SER A 94 1.54 -19.53 -6.10
C SER A 94 0.65 -19.33 -4.86
N ILE A 95 0.74 -20.24 -3.89
CA ILE A 95 -0.03 -20.15 -2.64
C ILE A 95 0.37 -18.91 -1.83
N ARG A 96 1.67 -18.61 -1.74
CA ARG A 96 2.17 -17.44 -1.00
C ARG A 96 1.66 -16.14 -1.61
N GLU A 97 1.86 -15.98 -2.92
CA GLU A 97 1.49 -14.76 -3.64
C GLU A 97 -0.02 -14.56 -3.64
N HIS A 98 -0.81 -15.62 -3.82
CA HIS A 98 -2.27 -15.52 -3.75
C HIS A 98 -2.73 -15.04 -2.36
N ARG A 99 -2.14 -15.56 -1.29
CA ARG A 99 -2.47 -15.14 0.08
C ARG A 99 -2.07 -13.68 0.34
N ALA A 100 -0.87 -13.29 -0.11
CA ALA A 100 -0.38 -11.93 0.05
C ALA A 100 -1.25 -10.93 -0.72
N SER A 101 -1.56 -11.21 -1.99
CA SER A 101 -2.41 -10.36 -2.81
C SER A 101 -3.85 -10.30 -2.29
N ALA A 102 -4.40 -11.42 -1.79
CA ALA A 102 -5.74 -11.46 -1.20
C ALA A 102 -5.83 -10.59 0.06
N ALA A 103 -4.84 -10.67 0.95
CA ALA A 103 -4.78 -9.83 2.15
C ALA A 103 -4.61 -8.34 1.79
N ALA A 104 -3.81 -8.03 0.77
CA ALA A 104 -3.64 -6.67 0.29
C ALA A 104 -4.94 -6.12 -0.33
N LEU A 105 -5.66 -6.92 -1.12
CA LEU A 105 -6.98 -6.57 -1.68
C LEU A 105 -7.99 -6.26 -0.58
N ASP A 106 -8.19 -7.19 0.35
CA ASP A 106 -9.13 -7.01 1.46
C ASP A 106 -8.81 -5.75 2.26
N ARG A 107 -7.53 -5.54 2.59
CA ARG A 107 -7.08 -4.35 3.30
C ARG A 107 -7.35 -3.06 2.52
N PHE A 108 -7.05 -3.06 1.23
CA PHE A 108 -7.28 -1.91 0.38
C PHE A 108 -8.78 -1.59 0.30
N GLU A 109 -9.61 -2.59 0.04
CA GLU A 109 -11.06 -2.45 -0.09
C GLU A 109 -11.73 -2.01 1.21
N THR A 110 -11.26 -2.49 2.36
CA THR A 110 -11.88 -2.17 3.66
C THR A 110 -11.41 -0.85 4.26
N ARG A 111 -10.17 -0.40 3.96
CA ARG A 111 -9.56 0.75 4.65
C ARG A 111 -9.11 1.87 3.72
N TRP A 112 -8.69 1.57 2.50
CA TRP A 112 -8.02 2.53 1.61
C TRP A 112 -8.81 2.92 0.38
N ARG A 113 -9.92 2.23 0.05
CA ARG A 113 -10.69 2.45 -1.19
C ARG A 113 -11.19 3.88 -1.40
N HIS A 114 -11.24 4.68 -0.33
CA HIS A 114 -11.71 6.06 -0.33
C HIS A 114 -10.58 7.08 -0.11
N GLY A 115 -9.32 6.66 -0.21
CA GLY A 115 -8.15 7.51 -0.02
C GLY A 115 -7.30 7.13 1.18
N GLY A 116 -6.02 7.52 1.15
CA GLY A 116 -5.06 7.33 2.23
C GLY A 116 -5.20 8.34 3.36
N SER A 117 -5.80 9.50 3.13
CA SER A 117 -5.95 10.53 4.18
C SER A 117 -6.72 10.02 5.40
N ALA A 118 -7.80 9.26 5.21
CA ALA A 118 -8.58 8.70 6.33
C ALA A 118 -7.81 7.66 7.15
N VAL A 119 -6.83 6.97 6.53
CA VAL A 119 -6.00 5.97 7.21
C VAL A 119 -4.84 6.62 7.96
N LEU A 120 -4.24 7.67 7.36
CA LEU A 120 -3.06 8.34 7.88
C LEU A 120 -3.39 9.45 8.89
N ARG A 121 -4.65 9.89 8.93
CA ARG A 121 -5.18 10.89 9.87
C ARG A 121 -6.48 10.36 10.49
N PRO A 122 -6.40 9.26 11.27
CA PRO A 122 -7.56 8.60 11.85
C PRO A 122 -8.28 9.46 12.91
#